data_AF-A0A855KIR2-F1
#
_entry.id   AF-A0A855KIR2-F1
#
_cell.length_a   1.000
_cell.length_b   1.000
_cell.length_c   1.000
_cell.angle_alpha   90.00
_cell.angle_beta   90.00
_cell.angle_gamma   90.00
#
_symmetry.space_group_name_H-M   'P 1'
#
loop_
_entity.id
_entity.type
_entity.pdbx_description
1 polymer ?
#
loop_
_entity_poly.entity_id
_entity_poly.type
_entity_poly.pdbx_seq_one_letter_code
_entity_poly.pdbx_strand_id
1 'polypeptide(L)'
;MTVDNFAGLTTGGFTQPHRNVEVIKYRDGIVKGKVVMAQLEVGTTASITPVVTSDGSIQVVFDMNYVRLDEMPTANLGGTYIDQPKTEGVRFAHTDTIPNGGKQEYKSIENGVTYIYTVSATKQ
;
A
#
# COMPACT_ATOMS: atom_id res chain seq x y z
N MET A 1 0.28 8.46 -12.50
CA MET A 1 0.26 7.61 -11.29
C MET A 1 1.71 7.42 -10.85
N THR A 2 2.01 7.61 -9.57
CA THR A 2 3.37 7.51 -9.04
C THR A 2 3.83 6.05 -9.09
N VAL A 3 4.99 5.80 -9.70
CA VAL A 3 5.62 4.47 -9.74
C VAL A 3 6.39 4.30 -8.44
N ASP A 4 5.82 3.61 -7.46
CA ASP A 4 6.52 3.24 -6.23
C ASP A 4 7.32 1.96 -6.50
N ASN A 5 8.64 2.02 -6.28
CA ASN A 5 9.55 0.92 -6.54
C ASN A 5 10.14 0.46 -5.22
N PHE A 6 10.07 -0.85 -4.98
CA PHE A 6 10.66 -1.49 -3.82
C PHE A 6 11.37 -2.76 -4.25
N ALA A 7 12.56 -2.96 -3.70
CA ALA A 7 13.38 -4.15 -3.87
C ALA A 7 14.08 -4.46 -2.55
N GLY A 8 14.34 -5.74 -2.29
CA GLY A 8 15.16 -6.13 -1.16
C GLY A 8 15.78 -7.50 -1.34
N LEU A 9 16.78 -7.78 -0.51
CA LEU A 9 17.52 -9.05 -0.49
C LEU A 9 17.14 -9.86 0.76
N THR A 10 16.86 -11.15 0.59
CA THR A 10 16.48 -12.04 1.71
C THR A 10 16.99 -13.44 1.48
N THR A 11 17.23 -14.17 2.56
CA THR A 11 17.70 -15.56 2.58
C THR A 11 16.61 -16.60 2.30
N GLY A 12 15.45 -16.18 1.79
CA GLY A 12 14.27 -17.03 1.56
C GLY A 12 13.43 -17.20 2.83
N GLY A 13 12.11 -17.22 2.69
CA GLY A 13 11.15 -17.40 3.77
C GLY A 13 10.95 -16.18 4.69
N PHE A 14 11.76 -15.13 4.55
CA PHE A 14 11.58 -13.90 5.33
C PHE A 14 10.80 -12.84 4.55
N THR A 15 9.75 -12.34 5.19
CA THR A 15 8.91 -11.26 4.68
C THR A 15 9.63 -9.92 4.77
N GLN A 16 9.86 -9.28 3.63
CA GLN A 16 10.36 -7.92 3.58
C GLN A 16 9.19 -6.94 3.52
N PRO A 17 9.03 -6.06 4.53
CA PRO A 17 8.05 -5.00 4.48
C PRO A 17 8.57 -3.81 3.66
N HIS A 18 7.65 -3.10 3.02
CA HIS A 18 7.85 -1.80 2.39
C HIS A 18 6.82 -0.81 2.92
N ARG A 19 7.26 0.42 3.16
CA ARG A 19 6.39 1.48 3.66
C ARG A 19 6.86 2.83 3.13
N ASN A 20 6.03 3.43 2.29
CA ASN A 20 6.21 4.75 1.74
C ASN A 20 4.90 5.52 1.91
N VAL A 21 4.71 6.12 3.08
CA VAL A 21 3.47 6.82 3.45
C VAL A 21 3.76 8.21 4.00
N GLU A 22 2.86 9.13 3.69
CA GLU A 22 2.73 10.45 4.29
C GLU A 22 1.66 10.42 5.39
N VAL A 23 1.88 11.18 6.46
CA VAL A 23 0.93 11.30 7.58
C VAL A 23 0.29 12.68 7.57
N ILE A 24 -1.02 12.71 7.33
CA ILE A 24 -1.84 13.93 7.32
C ILE A 24 -2.56 14.06 8.67
N LYS A 25 -2.38 15.19 9.36
CA LYS A 25 -3.10 15.49 10.60
C LYS A 25 -4.40 16.23 10.30
N TYR A 26 -5.51 15.81 10.88
CA TYR A 26 -6.83 16.41 10.64
C TYR A 26 -7.68 16.48 11.92
N ARG A 27 -8.72 17.31 11.92
CA ARG A 27 -9.65 17.52 13.03
C ARG A 27 -10.76 16.50 13.00
N ASP A 28 -10.62 15.42 13.76
CA ASP A 28 -11.56 14.30 13.77
C ASP A 28 -12.85 14.60 14.54
N GLY A 29 -12.76 15.42 15.58
CA GLY A 29 -13.92 15.66 16.45
C GLY A 29 -13.77 16.82 17.41
N ILE A 30 -14.84 17.04 18.16
CA ILE A 30 -14.88 18.00 19.27
C ILE A 30 -15.40 17.29 20.51
N VAL A 31 -14.59 17.22 21.55
CA VAL A 31 -14.95 16.60 22.83
C VAL A 31 -14.85 17.66 23.92
N LYS A 32 -15.97 17.93 24.61
CA LYS A 32 -16.07 18.96 25.67
C LYS A 32 -15.55 20.34 25.21
N GLY A 33 -15.90 20.74 23.98
CA GLY A 33 -15.51 22.02 23.39
C GLY A 33 -14.05 22.11 22.92
N LYS A 34 -13.28 21.01 22.96
CA LYS A 34 -11.89 20.96 22.48
C LYS A 34 -11.79 20.14 21.21
N VAL A 35 -11.02 20.62 20.24
CA VAL A 35 -10.71 19.90 19.00
C VAL A 35 -9.86 18.67 19.31
N VAL A 36 -10.25 17.53 18.76
CA VAL A 36 -9.50 16.27 18.76
C VAL A 36 -8.83 16.12 17.41
N MET A 37 -7.51 15.95 17.42
CA MET A 37 -6.72 15.71 16.21
C MET A 37 -6.55 14.21 15.99
N ALA A 38 -6.65 13.77 14.75
CA ALA A 38 -6.28 12.44 14.31
C ALA A 38 -5.19 12.50 13.23
N GLN A 39 -4.71 11.31 12.84
CA GLN A 39 -3.70 11.11 11.81
C GLN A 39 -4.26 10.16 10.76
N LEU A 40 -4.02 10.48 9.49
CA LEU A 40 -4.35 9.66 8.33
C LEU A 40 -3.05 9.32 7.61
N GLU A 41 -2.80 8.03 7.39
CA GLU A 41 -1.68 7.58 6.56
C GLU A 41 -2.15 7.39 5.12
N VAL A 42 -1.47 8.04 4.18
CA VAL A 42 -1.69 7.90 2.74
C VAL A 42 -0.38 7.52 2.06
N GLY A 43 -0.42 6.69 1.03
CA GLY A 43 0.74 6.17 0.32
C GLY A 43 0.68 4.66 0.19
N THR A 44 1.83 4.03 0.03
CA THR A 44 1.95 2.59 -0.21
C THR A 44 2.49 1.87 1.03
N THR A 45 1.82 0.80 1.41
CA THR A 45 2.40 -0.26 2.24
C THR A 45 2.46 -1.54 1.42
N ALA A 46 3.53 -2.31 1.56
CA ALA A 46 3.62 -3.58 0.89
C ALA A 46 4.45 -4.60 1.68
N SER A 47 4.35 -5.85 1.30
CA SER A 47 5.20 -6.92 1.80
C SER A 47 5.45 -7.95 0.70
N ILE A 48 6.65 -8.53 0.71
CA ILE A 48 7.03 -9.62 -0.19
C ILE A 48 7.75 -10.72 0.60
N THR A 49 7.37 -11.96 0.36
CA THR A 49 7.97 -13.14 0.98
C THR A 49 8.36 -14.13 -0.12
N PRO A 50 9.63 -14.11 -0.57
CA PRO A 50 10.12 -15.07 -1.54
C PRO A 50 10.59 -16.37 -0.86
N VAL A 51 10.33 -17.52 -1.47
CA VAL A 51 10.80 -18.84 -1.06
C VAL A 51 11.35 -19.56 -2.29
N VAL A 52 12.60 -20.02 -2.21
CA VAL A 52 13.19 -20.85 -3.28
C VAL A 52 12.63 -22.27 -3.13
N THR A 53 12.00 -22.76 -4.18
CA THR A 53 11.44 -24.11 -4.25
C THR A 53 12.53 -25.13 -4.60
N SER A 54 12.23 -26.43 -4.43
CA SER A 54 13.18 -27.51 -4.72
C SER A 54 13.59 -27.60 -6.19
N ASP A 55 12.73 -27.14 -7.11
CA ASP A 55 13.02 -27.09 -8.55
C ASP A 55 13.80 -25.83 -8.98
N GLY A 56 14.16 -24.97 -8.02
CA GLY A 56 14.95 -23.76 -8.27
C GLY A 56 14.14 -22.56 -8.76
N SER A 57 12.82 -22.69 -8.87
CA SER A 57 11.92 -21.53 -9.03
C SER A 57 11.77 -20.76 -7.71
N ILE A 58 11.10 -19.61 -7.76
CA ILE A 58 10.92 -18.73 -6.61
C ILE A 58 9.41 -18.51 -6.44
N GLN A 59 8.85 -19.12 -5.39
CA GLN A 59 7.52 -18.76 -4.95
C GLN A 59 7.57 -17.38 -4.28
N VAL A 60 6.67 -16.49 -4.66
CA VAL A 60 6.58 -15.15 -4.11
C VAL A 60 5.16 -14.94 -3.60
N VAL A 61 5.04 -14.65 -2.30
CA VAL A 61 3.82 -14.12 -1.70
C VAL A 61 3.98 -12.63 -1.57
N PHE A 62 3.03 -11.83 -2.03
CA PHE A 62 3.09 -10.39 -1.85
C PHE A 62 1.71 -9.79 -1.58
N ASP A 63 1.71 -8.71 -0.80
CA ASP A 63 0.53 -7.91 -0.45
C ASP A 63 0.92 -6.44 -0.59
N MET A 64 0.13 -5.69 -1.34
CA MET A 64 0.31 -4.27 -1.60
C MET A 64 -0.99 -3.56 -1.26
N ASN A 65 -0.89 -2.47 -0.53
CA ASN A 65 -2.00 -1.58 -0.21
C ASN A 65 -1.57 -0.15 -0.51
N TYR A 66 -2.33 0.51 -1.39
CA TYR A 66 -2.13 1.91 -1.71
C TYR A 66 -3.36 2.70 -1.28
N VAL A 67 -3.16 3.78 -0.54
CA VAL A 67 -4.22 4.68 -0.08
C VAL A 67 -3.89 6.10 -0.53
N ARG A 68 -4.85 6.81 -1.07
CA ARG A 68 -4.75 8.24 -1.38
C ARG A 68 -5.88 9.01 -0.73
N LEU A 69 -5.61 10.24 -0.35
CA LEU A 69 -6.65 11.20 -0.01
C LEU A 69 -7.25 11.72 -1.32
N ASP A 70 -8.56 11.58 -1.48
CA ASP A 70 -9.30 12.12 -2.62
C ASP A 70 -9.74 13.56 -2.30
N GLU A 71 -10.46 13.72 -1.18
CA GLU A 71 -10.87 15.02 -0.68
C GLU A 71 -10.88 15.07 0.85
N MET A 72 -10.79 16.28 1.40
CA MET A 72 -10.92 16.53 2.84
C MET A 72 -11.98 17.61 3.07
N PRO A 73 -13.26 17.31 2.83
CA PRO A 73 -14.35 18.24 3.14
C PRO A 73 -14.40 18.55 4.63
N THR A 74 -14.93 19.72 4.95
CA THR A 74 -15.11 20.18 6.33
C THR A 74 -16.59 20.26 6.68
N ALA A 75 -16.94 19.84 7.90
CA ALA A 75 -18.28 19.99 8.45
C ALA A 75 -18.26 21.02 9.58
N ASN A 76 -19.05 22.09 9.43
CA ASN A 76 -19.16 23.15 10.42
C ASN A 76 -20.06 22.71 11.58
N LEU A 77 -19.58 22.88 12.80
CA LEU A 77 -20.27 22.55 14.05
C LEU A 77 -20.31 23.76 14.98
N GLY A 78 -20.90 24.86 14.52
CA GLY A 78 -21.09 26.09 15.30
C GLY A 78 -19.78 26.72 15.80
N GLY A 79 -19.27 27.74 15.11
CA GLY A 79 -18.02 28.42 15.50
C GLY A 79 -16.73 27.59 15.37
N THR A 80 -16.84 26.31 14.99
CA THR A 80 -15.73 25.38 14.75
C THR A 80 -16.08 24.41 13.61
N TYR A 81 -15.12 23.60 13.18
CA TYR A 81 -15.28 22.61 12.13
C TYR A 81 -14.51 21.31 12.43
N ILE A 82 -14.95 20.23 11.82
CA ILE A 82 -14.24 18.94 11.73
C ILE A 82 -13.91 18.64 10.27
N ASP A 83 -12.84 17.89 10.05
CA ASP A 83 -12.42 17.41 8.74
C ASP A 83 -12.97 15.99 8.53
N GLN A 84 -13.44 15.70 7.33
CA GLN A 84 -14.02 14.40 6.95
C GLN A 84 -13.22 13.81 5.78
N PRO A 85 -12.01 13.26 6.03
CA PRO A 85 -11.18 12.74 4.95
C PRO A 85 -11.89 11.62 4.20
N LYS A 86 -11.94 11.74 2.87
CA LYS A 86 -12.37 10.68 1.98
C LYS A 86 -11.15 10.12 1.28
N THR A 87 -10.92 8.83 1.49
CA THR A 87 -9.81 8.12 0.86
C THR A 87 -10.31 7.16 -0.19
N GLU A 88 -9.46 6.95 -1.18
CA GLU A 88 -9.56 5.84 -2.12
C GLU A 88 -8.31 4.98 -1.93
N GLY A 89 -8.44 3.68 -2.16
CA GLY A 89 -7.29 2.81 -2.16
C GLY A 89 -7.53 1.55 -2.96
N VAL A 90 -6.41 0.91 -3.32
CA VAL A 90 -6.38 -0.40 -3.96
C VAL A 90 -5.57 -1.34 -3.10
N ARG A 91 -6.04 -2.59 -2.99
CA ARG A 91 -5.27 -3.67 -2.38
C ARG A 91 -5.08 -4.78 -3.38
N PHE A 92 -3.84 -5.26 -3.48
CA PHE A 92 -3.49 -6.38 -4.32
C PHE A 92 -2.63 -7.37 -3.55
N ALA A 93 -3.18 -8.56 -3.32
CA ALA A 93 -2.47 -9.66 -2.69
C ALA A 93 -2.46 -10.85 -3.64
N HIS A 94 -1.28 -11.44 -3.82
CA HIS A 94 -1.12 -12.56 -4.74
C HIS A 94 -0.01 -13.50 -4.29
N THR A 95 -0.09 -14.74 -4.74
CA THR A 95 0.94 -15.75 -4.57
C THR A 95 1.20 -16.37 -5.92
N ASP A 96 2.44 -16.34 -6.37
CA ASP A 96 2.83 -16.89 -7.66
C ASP A 96 4.19 -17.58 -7.59
N THR A 97 4.52 -18.40 -8.58
CA THR A 97 5.83 -19.03 -8.73
C THR A 97 6.50 -18.49 -9.98
N ILE A 98 7.58 -17.74 -9.76
CA ILE A 98 8.33 -17.05 -10.83
C ILE A 98 9.63 -17.84 -11.06
N PRO A 99 10.01 -18.14 -12.32
CA PRO A 99 11.32 -18.70 -12.62
C PRO A 99 12.45 -17.82 -12.09
N ASN A 100 13.61 -18.41 -11.75
CA ASN A 100 14.76 -17.62 -11.34
C ASN A 100 15.18 -16.62 -12.44
N GLY A 101 15.26 -15.33 -12.10
CA GLY A 101 15.52 -14.23 -13.04
C GLY A 101 14.28 -13.80 -13.83
N GLY A 102 13.12 -14.38 -13.51
CA GLY A 102 11.84 -14.09 -14.16
C GLY A 102 11.21 -12.79 -13.69
N LYS A 103 10.30 -12.28 -14.52
CA LYS A 103 9.48 -11.09 -14.29
C LYS A 103 8.04 -11.44 -14.65
N GLN A 104 7.10 -11.08 -13.78
CA GLN A 104 5.68 -11.24 -14.01
C GLN A 104 4.96 -9.90 -13.79
N GLU A 105 3.98 -9.63 -14.66
CA GLU A 105 3.11 -8.45 -14.57
C GLU A 105 1.69 -8.87 -14.21
N TYR A 106 1.10 -8.16 -13.25
CA TYR A 106 -0.27 -8.32 -12.81
C TYR A 106 -1.03 -7.04 -13.07
N LYS A 107 -2.31 -7.18 -13.42
CA LYS A 107 -3.19 -6.06 -13.70
C LYS A 107 -4.41 -6.15 -12.80
N SER A 108 -4.73 -5.06 -12.12
CA SER A 108 -6.00 -4.88 -11.42
C SER A 108 -6.72 -3.66 -12.01
N ILE A 109 -8.04 -3.71 -12.06
CA ILE A 109 -8.86 -2.58 -12.50
C ILE A 109 -9.83 -2.25 -11.37
N GLU A 110 -9.70 -1.06 -10.80
CA GLU A 110 -10.60 -0.54 -9.78
C GLU A 110 -11.02 0.88 -10.16
N ASN A 111 -12.31 1.19 -10.04
CA ASN A 111 -12.89 2.51 -10.35
C ASN A 111 -12.49 3.09 -11.72
N GLY A 112 -12.33 2.23 -12.73
CA GLY A 112 -11.92 2.64 -14.09
C GLY A 112 -10.42 2.95 -14.24
N VAL A 113 -9.65 2.79 -13.17
CA VAL A 113 -8.20 2.95 -13.16
C VAL A 113 -7.53 1.58 -13.25
N THR A 114 -6.56 1.43 -14.17
CA THR A 114 -5.75 0.21 -14.27
C THR A 114 -4.48 0.35 -13.45
N TYR A 115 -4.27 -0.59 -12.54
CA TYR A 115 -3.07 -0.73 -11.73
C TYR A 115 -2.22 -1.87 -12.29
N ILE A 116 -0.93 -1.60 -12.51
CA ILE A 116 0.02 -2.58 -13.03
C ILE A 116 1.07 -2.85 -11.96
N TYR A 117 1.17 -4.10 -11.54
CA TYR A 117 2.15 -4.57 -10.58
C TYR A 117 3.19 -5.42 -11.30
N THR A 118 4.45 -5.08 -11.11
CA THR A 118 5.57 -5.85 -11.67
C THR A 118 6.33 -6.50 -10.53
N VAL A 119 6.47 -7.82 -10.58
CA VAL A 119 7.28 -8.58 -9.62
C VAL A 119 8.39 -9.29 -10.39
N SER A 120 9.62 -9.12 -9.93
CA SER A 120 10.78 -9.85 -10.44
C SER A 120 11.51 -10.50 -9.28
N ALA A 121 12.01 -11.72 -9.47
CA ALA A 121 12.73 -12.45 -8.45
C ALA A 121 13.98 -13.10 -9.03
N THR A 122 15.11 -12.88 -8.37
CA THR A 122 16.40 -13.42 -8.77
C THR A 122 17.11 -13.98 -7.55
N LYS A 123 17.55 -15.23 -7.64
CA LYS A 123 18.45 -15.87 -6.68
C LYS A 123 19.86 -15.30 -6.90
N GLN A 124 20.45 -14.72 -5.85
CA GLN A 124 21.87 -14.30 -5.85
C GLN A 124 22.80 -15.49 -5.61
#